data_AF-A0A958FPS0-F1
#
_entry.id   AF-A0A958FPS0-F1
#
_cell.length_a   1.000
_cell.length_b   1.000
_cell.length_c   1.000
_cell.angle_alpha   90.00
_cell.angle_beta   90.00
_cell.angle_gamma   90.00
#
_symmetry.space_group_name_H-M   'P 1'
#
loop_
_entity.id
_entity.type
_entity.pdbx_description
1 polymer ?
#
loop_
_entity_poly.entity_id
_entity_poly.type
_entity_poly.pdbx_seq_one_letter_code
_entity_poly.pdbx_strand_id
1 'polypeptide(L)'
;SVKNGEPVAPPPEPEKQPAAQPAGGLLAGGGIAIAALGSSVAFITKTIADLGWVVMLAGVLGALLAVMLPAVIVAWLKLKRRDLSAILEGSGWGVNSRMRLNRGQSLTFTKRPAYPFGSKGIPHRSPWFWVALVIVILAVGGFLIFRFW
;
A
#
# COMPACT_ATOMS: atom_id res chain seq x y z
N SER A 1 -53.74 64.02 31.55
CA SER A 1 -53.65 62.57 31.82
C SER A 1 -53.33 61.81 30.55
N VAL A 2 -52.25 61.05 30.63
CA VAL A 2 -51.62 60.23 29.58
C VAL A 2 -52.55 59.05 29.19
N LYS A 3 -52.69 58.77 27.90
CA LYS A 3 -53.20 57.48 27.36
C LYS A 3 -52.12 56.95 26.41
N ASN A 4 -51.12 56.23 26.92
CA ASN A 4 -51.08 54.77 27.10
C ASN A 4 -51.15 53.98 25.78
N GLY A 5 -49.95 53.70 25.25
CA GLY A 5 -49.52 52.41 24.69
C GLY A 5 -50.38 51.77 23.61
N GLU A 6 -49.98 51.96 22.35
CA GLU A 6 -50.34 51.02 21.28
C GLU A 6 -49.82 49.61 21.63
N PRO A 7 -50.63 48.56 21.44
CA PRO A 7 -50.21 47.20 21.74
C PRO A 7 -49.18 46.74 20.70
N VAL A 8 -47.97 46.44 21.18
CA VAL A 8 -46.92 45.75 20.42
C VAL A 8 -47.47 44.39 19.99
N ALA A 9 -47.52 44.16 18.68
CA ALA A 9 -47.89 42.86 18.12
C ALA A 9 -46.96 41.77 18.67
N PRO A 10 -47.48 40.58 19.06
CA PRO A 10 -46.63 39.50 19.54
C PRO A 10 -45.63 39.09 18.44
N PRO A 11 -44.40 38.68 18.81
CA PRO A 11 -43.43 38.15 17.85
C PRO A 11 -44.03 37.01 17.03
N PRO A 12 -43.68 36.84 15.75
CA PRO A 12 -44.14 35.71 14.96
C PRO A 12 -43.70 34.42 15.67
N GLU A 13 -44.68 33.67 16.15
CA GLU A 13 -44.47 32.36 16.74
C GLU A 13 -43.83 31.46 15.66
N PRO A 14 -42.75 30.71 15.95
CA PRO A 14 -42.12 29.87 14.95
C PRO A 14 -43.16 28.93 14.38
N GLU A 15 -43.45 29.07 13.07
CA GLU A 15 -44.35 28.19 12.34
C GLU A 15 -43.91 26.75 12.62
N LYS A 16 -44.73 26.02 13.38
CA LYS A 16 -44.52 24.61 13.62
C LYS A 16 -44.57 23.93 12.26
N GLN A 17 -43.40 23.55 11.78
CA GLN A 17 -43.24 22.74 10.57
C GLN A 17 -44.23 21.58 10.66
N PRO A 18 -45.14 21.43 9.68
CA PRO A 18 -46.21 20.44 9.78
C PRO A 18 -45.57 19.09 10.06
N ALA A 19 -45.95 18.49 11.20
CA ALA A 19 -45.46 17.19 11.61
C ALA A 19 -45.73 16.23 10.45
N ALA A 20 -44.65 15.77 9.80
CA ALA A 20 -44.75 14.86 8.68
C ALA A 20 -45.62 13.67 9.10
N GLN A 21 -46.71 13.42 8.36
CA GLN A 21 -47.55 12.26 8.63
C GLN A 21 -46.65 11.02 8.66
N PRO A 22 -46.81 10.11 9.63
CA PRO A 22 -45.87 9.00 9.83
C PRO A 22 -45.71 8.15 8.55
N ALA A 23 -46.78 8.00 7.76
CA ALA A 23 -46.74 7.33 6.46
C ALA A 23 -45.92 8.09 5.40
N GLY A 24 -46.01 9.42 5.35
CA GLY A 24 -45.23 10.26 4.44
C GLY A 24 -43.73 10.25 4.76
N GLY A 25 -43.38 10.22 6.04
CA GLY A 25 -41.99 10.08 6.50
C GLY A 25 -41.38 8.71 6.17
N LEU A 26 -42.16 7.62 6.33
CA LEU A 26 -41.74 6.27 5.97
C LEU A 26 -41.55 6.09 4.46
N LEU A 27 -42.46 6.62 3.65
CA LEU A 27 -42.36 6.57 2.18
C LEU A 27 -41.18 7.41 1.67
N ALA A 28 -41.00 8.62 2.21
CA ALA A 28 -39.86 9.47 1.89
C ALA A 28 -38.52 8.82 2.30
N GLY A 29 -38.44 8.27 3.53
CA GLY A 29 -37.26 7.57 4.02
C GLY A 29 -36.93 6.30 3.21
N GLY A 30 -37.94 5.52 2.83
CA GLY A 30 -37.78 4.36 1.97
C GLY A 30 -37.27 4.71 0.57
N GLY A 31 -37.79 5.78 -0.04
CA GLY A 31 -37.30 6.29 -1.32
C GLY A 31 -35.84 6.74 -1.27
N ILE A 32 -35.44 7.45 -0.21
CA ILE A 32 -34.05 7.87 0.02
C ILE A 32 -33.14 6.66 0.23
N ALA A 33 -33.58 5.66 0.99
CA ALA A 33 -32.81 4.43 1.20
C ALA A 33 -32.57 3.67 -0.11
N ILE A 34 -33.60 3.53 -0.94
CA ILE A 34 -33.47 2.88 -2.26
C ILE A 34 -32.57 3.68 -3.19
N ALA A 35 -32.67 5.01 -3.19
CA ALA A 35 -31.79 5.88 -3.98
C ALA A 35 -30.32 5.79 -3.53
N ALA A 36 -30.06 5.69 -2.23
CA ALA A 36 -28.72 5.51 -1.67
C ALA A 36 -28.11 4.14 -2.03
N LEU A 37 -28.92 3.09 -2.02
CA LEU A 37 -28.50 1.76 -2.48
C LEU A 37 -28.20 1.77 -3.98
N GLY A 38 -29.08 2.36 -4.79
CA GLY A 38 -28.87 2.51 -6.24
C GLY A 38 -27.59 3.29 -6.56
N SER A 39 -27.33 4.37 -5.82
CA SER A 39 -26.13 5.19 -5.99
C SER A 39 -24.86 4.42 -5.60
N SER A 40 -24.90 3.65 -4.51
CA SER A 40 -23.77 2.80 -4.08
C SER A 40 -23.42 1.75 -5.13
N VAL A 41 -24.43 1.06 -5.67
CA VAL A 41 -24.24 0.05 -6.72
C VAL A 41 -23.71 0.69 -8.00
N ALA A 42 -24.31 1.79 -8.44
CA ALA A 42 -23.87 2.53 -9.62
C ALA A 42 -22.41 3.00 -9.49
N PHE A 43 -22.03 3.48 -8.31
CA PHE A 43 -20.67 3.90 -8.00
C PHE A 43 -19.68 2.74 -8.08
N ILE A 44 -20.00 1.57 -7.52
CA ILE A 44 -19.15 0.37 -7.62
C ILE A 44 -18.97 -0.04 -9.08
N THR A 45 -20.05 -0.14 -9.84
CA THR A 45 -19.97 -0.50 -11.27
C THR A 45 -19.19 0.51 -12.09
N LYS A 46 -19.36 1.82 -11.81
CA LYS A 46 -18.60 2.87 -12.47
C LYS A 46 -17.12 2.77 -12.11
N THR A 47 -16.79 2.53 -10.84
CA THR A 47 -15.40 2.40 -10.36
C THR A 47 -14.70 1.21 -10.99
N ILE A 48 -15.41 0.10 -11.18
CA ILE A 48 -14.88 -1.09 -11.88
C ILE A 48 -14.74 -0.81 -13.38
N ALA A 49 -15.70 -0.11 -14.00
CA ALA A 49 -15.66 0.24 -15.42
C ALA A 49 -14.57 1.27 -15.76
N ASP A 50 -14.29 2.23 -14.86
CA ASP A 50 -13.21 3.21 -14.99
C ASP A 50 -11.83 2.61 -14.63
N LEU A 51 -11.80 1.40 -14.07
CA LEU A 51 -10.57 0.72 -13.70
C LEU A 51 -9.86 0.23 -14.97
N GLY A 52 -9.12 1.12 -15.62
CA GLY A 52 -8.30 0.77 -16.77
C GLY A 52 -7.39 -0.42 -16.47
N TRP A 53 -7.13 -1.26 -17.47
CA TRP A 53 -6.32 -2.49 -17.38
C TRP A 53 -5.02 -2.34 -16.56
N VAL A 54 -4.37 -1.18 -16.67
CA VAL A 54 -3.15 -0.83 -15.92
C VAL A 54 -3.36 -0.88 -14.40
N VAL A 55 -4.53 -0.49 -13.90
CA VAL A 55 -4.83 -0.46 -12.46
C VAL A 55 -5.12 -1.86 -11.92
N MET A 56 -5.80 -2.72 -12.69
CA MET A 56 -5.93 -4.15 -12.32
C MET A 56 -4.55 -4.80 -12.22
N LEU A 57 -3.69 -4.58 -13.22
CA LEU A 57 -2.33 -5.14 -13.23
C LEU A 57 -1.49 -4.58 -12.07
N ALA A 58 -1.56 -3.27 -11.81
CA ALA A 58 -0.86 -2.64 -10.70
C ALA A 58 -1.37 -3.12 -9.33
N GLY A 59 -2.67 -3.38 -9.19
CA GLY A 59 -3.26 -3.96 -7.98
C GLY A 59 -2.74 -5.38 -7.71
N VAL A 60 -2.71 -6.23 -8.73
CA VAL A 60 -2.13 -7.59 -8.64
C VAL A 60 -0.65 -7.54 -8.29
N LEU A 61 0.11 -6.67 -8.98
CA LEU A 61 1.54 -6.52 -8.73
C LEU A 61 1.82 -5.97 -7.33
N GLY A 62 1.00 -5.01 -6.87
CA GLY A 62 1.06 -4.43 -5.53
C GLY A 62 0.77 -5.46 -4.44
N ALA A 63 -0.25 -6.28 -4.60
CA ALA A 63 -0.56 -7.37 -3.68
C ALA A 63 0.56 -8.41 -3.63
N LEU A 64 1.11 -8.80 -4.79
CA LEU A 64 2.25 -9.71 -4.88
C LEU A 64 3.48 -9.13 -4.16
N LEU A 65 3.80 -7.87 -4.41
CA LEU A 65 4.91 -7.19 -3.76
C LEU A 65 4.67 -7.07 -2.25
N ALA A 66 3.47 -6.77 -1.78
CA ALA A 66 3.16 -6.66 -0.36
C ALA A 66 3.45 -7.97 0.40
N VAL A 67 3.23 -9.13 -0.24
CA VAL A 67 3.56 -10.44 0.33
C VAL A 67 5.06 -10.77 0.18
N MET A 68 5.65 -10.46 -0.97
CA MET A 68 7.06 -10.78 -1.26
C MET A 68 8.04 -9.89 -0.49
N LEU A 69 7.70 -8.64 -0.26
CA LEU A 69 8.56 -7.66 0.42
C LEU A 69 9.00 -8.12 1.81
N PRO A 70 8.11 -8.52 2.75
CA PRO A 70 8.52 -9.02 4.06
C PRO A 70 9.33 -10.32 3.95
N ALA A 71 8.97 -11.22 3.04
CA ALA A 71 9.70 -12.47 2.82
C ALA A 71 11.15 -12.22 2.36
N VAL A 72 11.34 -11.30 1.42
CA VAL A 72 12.67 -10.91 0.92
C VAL A 72 13.49 -10.22 2.01
N ILE A 73 12.88 -9.35 2.81
CA ILE A 73 13.57 -8.70 3.94
C ILE A 73 14.06 -9.76 4.94
N VAL A 74 13.19 -10.69 5.33
CA VAL A 74 13.56 -11.78 6.25
C VAL A 74 14.64 -12.68 5.65
N ALA A 75 14.49 -13.07 4.37
CA ALA A 75 15.49 -13.87 3.67
C ALA A 75 16.85 -13.16 3.59
N TRP A 76 16.85 -11.86 3.27
CA TRP A 76 18.06 -11.04 3.22
C TRP A 76 18.72 -10.94 4.59
N LEU A 77 17.95 -10.74 5.66
CA LEU A 77 18.47 -10.75 7.03
C LEU A 77 19.04 -12.11 7.41
N LYS A 78 18.42 -13.22 6.99
CA LYS A 78 18.94 -14.59 7.22
C LYS A 78 20.23 -14.85 6.44
N LEU A 79 20.30 -14.44 5.18
CA LEU A 79 21.50 -14.56 4.33
C LEU A 79 22.66 -13.68 4.82
N LYS A 80 22.35 -12.45 5.30
CA LYS A 80 23.36 -11.52 5.82
C LYS A 80 23.98 -11.97 7.14
N ARG A 81 23.33 -12.89 7.86
CA ARG A 81 23.90 -13.53 9.05
C ARG A 81 25.03 -14.52 8.74
N ARG A 82 25.40 -14.74 7.46
CA ARG A 82 26.66 -15.39 7.00
C ARG A 82 27.12 -16.58 7.88
N ASP A 83 26.19 -17.44 8.28
CA ASP A 83 26.50 -18.64 9.03
C ASP A 83 26.80 -19.76 8.02
N LEU A 84 28.09 -20.10 7.88
CA LEU A 84 28.53 -21.19 7.00
C LEU A 84 27.87 -22.52 7.39
N SER A 85 27.58 -22.71 8.67
CA SER A 85 26.84 -23.86 9.20
C SER A 85 25.49 -24.05 8.50
N ALA A 86 24.73 -22.98 8.24
CA ALA A 86 23.44 -23.07 7.55
C ALA A 86 23.57 -23.42 6.05
N ILE A 87 24.66 -22.99 5.40
CA ILE A 87 24.93 -23.31 3.98
C ILE A 87 25.40 -24.76 3.84
N LEU A 88 26.26 -25.23 4.76
CA LEU A 88 26.76 -26.60 4.77
C LEU A 88 25.69 -27.62 5.18
N GLU A 89 24.85 -27.30 6.16
CA GLU A 89 23.69 -28.10 6.54
C GLU A 89 22.68 -28.23 5.38
N GLY A 90 22.41 -27.12 4.68
CA GLY A 90 21.56 -27.14 3.49
C GLY A 90 22.14 -27.90 2.27
N SER A 91 23.44 -28.18 2.25
CA SER A 91 24.12 -28.94 1.19
C SER A 91 24.40 -30.41 1.57
N GLY A 92 23.86 -30.88 2.69
CA GLY A 92 24.00 -32.27 3.16
C GLY A 92 25.30 -32.56 3.91
N TRP A 93 26.13 -31.54 4.13
CA TRP A 93 27.35 -31.61 4.93
C TRP A 93 27.09 -30.99 6.30
N GLY A 94 26.27 -31.64 7.13
CA GLY A 94 25.85 -31.13 8.44
C GLY A 94 27.03 -30.96 9.41
N VAL A 95 27.63 -29.77 9.45
CA VAL A 95 28.70 -29.41 10.40
C VAL A 95 28.08 -28.62 11.57
N ASN A 96 28.04 -29.26 12.76
CA ASN A 96 27.49 -28.73 14.01
C ASN A 96 28.45 -27.74 14.72
N SER A 97 28.98 -26.76 14.00
CA SER A 97 29.83 -25.74 14.58
C SER A 97 29.35 -24.38 14.11
N ARG A 98 28.94 -23.53 15.05
CA ARG A 98 28.62 -22.12 14.83
C ARG A 98 29.90 -21.35 14.46
N MET A 99 30.47 -21.61 13.28
CA MET A 99 31.54 -20.81 12.72
C MET A 99 30.93 -19.51 12.20
N ARG A 100 30.72 -18.56 13.12
CA ARG A 100 30.39 -17.18 12.80
C ARG A 100 31.62 -16.60 12.12
N LEU A 101 31.60 -16.55 10.79
CA LEU A 101 32.73 -16.07 10.01
C LEU A 101 32.90 -14.57 10.27
N ASN A 102 33.94 -14.20 11.03
CA ASN A 102 34.24 -12.78 11.25
C ASN A 102 34.64 -12.15 9.90
N ARG A 103 34.33 -10.86 9.68
CA ARG A 103 34.49 -10.20 8.36
C ARG A 103 35.90 -10.40 7.77
N GLY A 104 36.91 -10.45 8.64
CA GLY A 104 38.31 -10.75 8.30
C GLY A 104 38.58 -12.14 7.72
N GLN A 105 37.95 -13.20 8.25
CA GLN A 105 38.13 -14.57 7.73
C GLN A 105 37.47 -14.72 6.34
N SER A 106 36.35 -14.04 6.11
CA SER A 106 35.69 -14.06 4.79
C SER A 106 36.55 -13.46 3.68
N LEU A 107 37.38 -12.46 4.00
CA LEU A 107 38.25 -11.81 3.03
C LEU A 107 39.37 -12.75 2.54
N THR A 108 39.81 -13.69 3.38
CA THR A 108 40.81 -14.70 3.00
C THR A 108 40.25 -15.68 1.97
N PHE A 109 39.00 -16.13 2.13
CA PHE A 109 38.35 -17.07 1.21
C PHE A 109 37.79 -16.41 -0.05
N THR A 110 37.53 -15.11 -0.04
CA THR A 110 36.97 -14.38 -1.20
C THR A 110 38.03 -13.55 -1.93
N LYS A 111 39.33 -13.79 -1.65
CA LYS A 111 40.44 -13.07 -2.29
C LYS A 111 40.42 -13.36 -3.79
N ARG A 112 39.85 -12.43 -4.55
CA ARG A 112 39.83 -12.53 -6.01
C ARG A 112 41.24 -12.24 -6.53
N PRO A 113 41.87 -13.15 -7.29
CA PRO A 113 43.12 -12.84 -7.95
C PRO A 113 42.93 -11.67 -8.92
N ALA A 114 43.96 -10.83 -9.05
CA ALA A 114 43.95 -9.76 -10.03
C ALA A 114 43.80 -10.36 -11.43
N TYR A 115 42.96 -9.73 -12.27
CA TYR A 115 42.78 -10.20 -13.63
C TYR A 115 44.09 -10.05 -14.42
N PRO A 116 44.44 -11.02 -15.28
CA PRO A 116 45.58 -10.88 -16.18
C PRO A 116 45.38 -9.71 -17.13
N PHE A 117 46.48 -9.05 -17.51
CA PHE A 117 46.46 -7.93 -18.46
C PHE A 117 45.78 -8.34 -19.77
N GLY A 118 44.76 -7.59 -20.19
CA GLY A 118 44.07 -7.80 -21.47
C GLY A 118 42.76 -8.59 -21.41
N SER A 119 42.21 -8.89 -20.23
CA SER A 119 40.89 -9.53 -20.14
C SER A 119 39.77 -8.63 -20.69
N LYS A 120 39.00 -9.16 -21.65
CA LYS A 120 37.80 -8.53 -22.23
C LYS A 120 36.57 -9.35 -21.86
N GLY A 121 35.47 -8.70 -21.50
CA GLY A 121 34.21 -9.37 -21.15
C GLY A 121 33.92 -9.49 -19.66
N ILE A 122 34.55 -8.69 -18.80
CA ILE A 122 34.19 -8.64 -17.37
C ILE A 122 32.78 -8.01 -17.27
N PRO A 123 31.74 -8.74 -16.82
CA PRO A 123 30.42 -8.15 -16.65
C PRO A 123 30.50 -7.13 -15.51
N HIS A 124 30.45 -5.85 -15.86
CA HIS A 124 30.33 -4.79 -14.88
C HIS A 124 28.97 -4.96 -14.21
N ARG A 125 28.96 -5.41 -12.95
CA ARG A 125 27.74 -5.51 -12.14
C ARG A 125 27.29 -4.09 -11.82
N SER A 126 26.60 -3.47 -12.78
CA SER A 126 26.25 -2.06 -12.73
C SER A 126 25.26 -1.85 -11.56
N PRO A 127 25.61 -1.01 -10.58
CA PRO A 127 24.72 -0.72 -9.45
C PRO A 127 23.43 -0.05 -9.93
N TRP A 128 23.46 0.56 -11.11
CA TRP A 128 22.32 1.21 -11.76
C TRP A 128 21.13 0.28 -12.01
N PHE A 129 21.35 -1.02 -12.21
CA PHE A 129 20.23 -1.97 -12.34
C PHE A 129 19.40 -2.02 -11.04
N TRP A 130 20.06 -2.10 -9.88
CA TRP A 130 19.38 -2.11 -8.59
C TRP A 130 18.76 -0.75 -8.25
N VAL A 131 19.43 0.34 -8.61
CA VAL A 131 18.87 1.70 -8.45
C VAL A 131 17.61 1.87 -9.30
N ALA A 132 17.65 1.48 -10.57
CA ALA A 132 16.48 1.52 -11.45
C ALA A 132 15.33 0.66 -10.91
N LEU A 133 15.62 -0.55 -10.41
CA LEU A 133 14.62 -1.43 -9.81
C LEU A 133 13.93 -0.77 -8.60
N VAL A 134 14.70 -0.16 -7.70
CA VAL A 134 14.15 0.56 -6.53
C VAL A 134 13.32 1.77 -6.97
N ILE A 135 13.79 2.54 -7.95
CA ILE A 135 13.04 3.69 -8.50
C ILE A 135 11.70 3.22 -9.09
N VAL A 136 11.68 2.12 -9.84
CA VAL A 136 10.44 1.56 -10.40
C VAL A 136 9.48 1.13 -9.28
N ILE A 137 9.98 0.47 -8.24
CA ILE A 137 9.16 0.07 -7.09
C ILE A 137 8.59 1.30 -6.37
N LEU A 138 9.39 2.34 -6.15
CA LEU A 138 8.96 3.59 -5.52
C LEU A 138 7.99 4.37 -6.40
N ALA A 139 8.18 4.39 -7.72
CA ALA A 139 7.27 5.05 -8.66
C ALA A 139 5.92 4.33 -8.72
N VAL A 140 5.91 2.99 -8.76
CA VAL A 140 4.68 2.18 -8.71
C VAL A 140 3.99 2.36 -7.35
N GLY A 141 4.73 2.27 -6.24
CA GLY A 141 4.19 2.48 -4.90
C GLY A 141 3.64 3.90 -4.72
N GLY A 142 4.38 4.91 -5.17
CA GLY A 142 3.98 6.32 -5.12
C GLY A 142 2.77 6.62 -6.01
N PHE A 143 2.69 6.03 -7.21
CA PHE A 143 1.51 6.14 -8.08
C PHE A 143 0.27 5.52 -7.43
N LEU A 144 0.41 4.36 -6.80
CA LEU A 144 -0.68 3.74 -6.04
C LEU A 144 -1.10 4.64 -4.87
N ILE A 145 -0.16 5.15 -4.07
CA ILE A 145 -0.46 6.01 -2.92
C ILE A 145 -1.12 7.33 -3.36
N PHE A 146 -0.59 8.02 -4.37
CA PHE A 146 -1.14 9.29 -4.88
C PHE A 146 -2.54 9.12 -5.48
N ARG A 147 -2.88 7.94 -5.98
CA ARG A 147 -4.21 7.67 -6.52
C ARG A 147 -5.24 7.28 -5.45
N PHE A 148 -4.79 6.71 -4.33
CA PHE A 148 -5.65 6.25 -3.22
C PHE A 148 -5.70 7.23 -2.04
N TRP A 149 -5.06 8.39 -2.14
CA TRP A 149 -5.09 9.50 -1.18
C TRP A 149 -5.73 10.72 -1.83
#